data_AF-A0A927TSG3-F1
#
_entry.id   AF-A0A927TSG3-F1
#
_cell.length_a   1.000
_cell.length_b   1.000
_cell.length_c   1.000
_cell.angle_alpha   90.00
_cell.angle_beta   90.00
_cell.angle_gamma   90.00
#
_symmetry.space_group_name_H-M   'P 1'
#
loop_
_entity.id
_entity.type
_entity.pdbx_description
1 polymer ?
#
loop_
_entity_poly.entity_id
_entity_poly.type
_entity_poly.pdbx_seq_one_letter_code
_entity_poly.pdbx_strand_id
1 'polypeptide(L)'
;MALFQFSLEQLKRSDGFTAIAAAAYRSGEKLYDRYYGEVQDYSRKKGVILTEILLPEHAPERLKDRETLWYEVESLEKRKDSQLAYMFEFALQNELTVEENIALAKRFVMENLVSHGMVCDIAIHNPPRKEGEEPNPHIHVMGAMRPILENGQWGAKRLHVPLFDENGQPILNRKGKQKYADPFTTDWNKPETLERWRESWANMVNEKFIEKGLPCRIDHRSYERQGLDIVPQVHEGSAVRRMEARGITTYKGTWNRWVRATNVSIKNLLAKLVELADWFKEAREQIKQIENPSITTMVMEYYGHRDEVANGFSRGVQKAHTSNMKLAAQMIAYIERNKLVDADAIEALIEAKRKELSDSNSSVQKKREDLKRLENNLKMIDYRVTKPVYDEAQKIFFKARKKEFQDAYKSELNKFYKARRVLDEQGIEEISFDTAEKYWTEKIASLKEEIKEESEKVKSSPINDEVELLEKIKDAVDFAIKKNGGGDGDSDGGSEGAAGGGAVSVPVKEDKKQTQVKAAQEQARQTEQINSQRQAHEVQSHDTERRVSMKKNLAEKKVIVEKYKEEHYQQGTIQKNKNRDQNRS
;
A
#
# COMPACT_ATOMS: atom_id res chain seq x y z
N MET A 1 6.90 -24.70 -18.73
CA MET A 1 6.19 -23.52 -18.17
C MET A 1 4.83 -23.50 -18.83
N ALA A 2 3.75 -23.41 -18.06
CA ALA A 2 2.40 -23.34 -18.61
C ALA A 2 2.30 -22.25 -19.68
N LEU A 3 1.73 -22.59 -20.84
CA LEU A 3 1.73 -21.75 -22.03
C LEU A 3 0.28 -21.42 -22.40
N PHE A 4 -0.01 -20.14 -22.58
CA PHE A 4 -1.21 -19.70 -23.28
C PHE A 4 -0.94 -19.61 -24.79
N GLN A 5 -1.53 -20.52 -25.57
CA GLN A 5 -1.69 -20.35 -27.00
C GLN A 5 -3.14 -20.67 -27.35
N PHE A 6 -3.76 -19.76 -28.10
CA PHE A 6 -5.10 -19.90 -28.63
C PHE A 6 -5.17 -19.13 -29.94
N SER A 7 -5.55 -19.78 -31.03
CA SER A 7 -5.77 -19.18 -32.33
C SER A 7 -7.13 -19.58 -32.88
N LEU A 8 -7.72 -18.67 -33.65
CA LEU A 8 -8.93 -18.88 -34.42
C LEU A 8 -8.68 -18.39 -35.84
N GLU A 9 -8.76 -19.31 -36.79
CA GLU A 9 -8.64 -19.03 -38.22
C GLU A 9 -9.90 -19.47 -38.97
N GLN A 10 -9.98 -19.15 -40.25
CA GLN A 10 -11.05 -19.61 -41.13
C GLN A 10 -10.46 -20.51 -42.19
N LEU A 11 -11.04 -21.70 -42.36
CA LEU A 11 -10.75 -22.54 -43.49
C LEU A 11 -11.46 -21.97 -44.73
N LYS A 12 -10.73 -21.66 -45.80
CA LYS A 12 -11.30 -21.04 -47.01
C LYS A 12 -10.96 -21.84 -48.24
N ARG A 13 -11.94 -21.95 -49.13
CA ARG A 13 -11.75 -22.57 -50.45
C ARG A 13 -10.80 -21.77 -51.34
N SER A 14 -10.76 -20.44 -51.19
CA SER A 14 -9.85 -19.56 -51.94
C SER A 14 -8.37 -19.88 -51.71
N ASP A 15 -8.05 -20.48 -50.56
CA ASP A 15 -6.69 -20.81 -50.15
C ASP A 15 -6.29 -22.24 -50.61
N GLY A 16 -7.15 -22.90 -51.39
CA GLY A 16 -6.95 -24.24 -51.92
C GLY A 16 -7.26 -25.35 -50.92
N PHE A 17 -7.91 -25.05 -49.80
CA PHE A 17 -8.28 -26.03 -48.79
C PHE A 17 -9.71 -26.57 -48.97
N THR A 18 -9.90 -27.83 -48.61
CA THR A 18 -11.23 -28.47 -48.46
C THR A 18 -11.47 -28.86 -47.00
N ALA A 19 -12.73 -28.88 -46.58
CA ALA A 19 -13.14 -29.26 -45.24
C ALA A 19 -12.83 -30.73 -44.95
N ILE A 20 -13.03 -31.61 -45.93
CA ILE A 20 -12.77 -33.05 -45.77
C ILE A 20 -11.26 -33.32 -45.66
N ALA A 21 -10.41 -32.68 -46.48
CA ALA A 21 -8.96 -32.81 -46.35
C ALA A 21 -8.47 -32.26 -45.01
N ALA A 22 -9.01 -31.11 -44.57
CA ALA A 22 -8.71 -30.51 -43.28
C ALA A 22 -9.11 -31.41 -42.10
N ALA A 23 -10.27 -32.06 -42.17
CA ALA A 23 -10.78 -32.97 -41.17
C ALA A 23 -9.93 -34.25 -41.13
N ALA A 24 -9.71 -34.90 -42.28
CA ALA A 24 -8.87 -36.10 -42.39
C ALA A 24 -7.45 -35.87 -41.85
N TYR A 25 -6.82 -34.74 -42.20
CA TYR A 25 -5.48 -34.39 -41.72
C TYR A 25 -5.40 -34.25 -40.19
N ARG A 26 -6.47 -33.79 -39.55
CA ARG A 26 -6.52 -33.59 -38.09
C ARG A 26 -6.93 -34.85 -37.38
N SER A 27 -7.91 -35.59 -37.87
CA SER A 27 -8.29 -36.85 -37.26
C SER A 27 -7.27 -37.96 -37.50
N GLY A 28 -6.40 -37.81 -38.51
CA GLY A 28 -5.51 -38.89 -38.91
C GLY A 28 -6.27 -40.04 -39.55
N GLU A 29 -7.40 -39.75 -40.19
CA GLU A 29 -8.27 -40.74 -40.82
C GLU A 29 -8.08 -40.75 -42.34
N LYS A 30 -8.68 -41.77 -42.98
CA LYS A 30 -8.84 -41.82 -44.43
C LYS A 30 -10.29 -41.49 -44.76
N LEU A 31 -10.52 -40.33 -45.38
CA LEU A 31 -11.86 -39.84 -45.72
C LEU A 31 -12.03 -39.71 -47.24
N TYR A 32 -13.22 -39.99 -47.74
CA TYR A 32 -13.59 -39.76 -49.13
C TYR A 32 -14.29 -38.41 -49.31
N ASP A 33 -13.68 -37.53 -50.09
CA ASP A 33 -14.25 -36.26 -50.48
C ASP A 33 -15.24 -36.46 -51.63
N ARG A 34 -16.52 -36.63 -51.28
CA ARG A 34 -17.61 -36.77 -52.25
C ARG A 34 -17.84 -35.52 -53.12
N TYR A 35 -17.38 -34.35 -52.69
CA TYR A 35 -17.56 -33.11 -53.46
C TYR A 35 -16.53 -33.02 -54.59
N TYR A 36 -15.27 -33.35 -54.31
CA TYR A 36 -14.17 -33.32 -55.29
C TYR A 36 -13.88 -34.69 -55.94
N GLY A 37 -14.43 -35.78 -55.40
CA GLY A 37 -14.21 -37.14 -55.89
C GLY A 37 -12.86 -37.73 -55.49
N GLU A 38 -12.21 -37.21 -54.44
CA GLU A 38 -10.84 -37.56 -54.05
C GLU A 38 -10.78 -38.29 -52.70
N VAL A 39 -9.76 -39.12 -52.48
CA VAL A 39 -9.51 -39.75 -51.18
C VAL A 39 -8.40 -39.01 -50.45
N GLN A 40 -8.69 -38.59 -49.22
CA GLN A 40 -7.77 -37.90 -48.33
C GLN A 40 -7.27 -38.90 -47.26
N ASP A 41 -6.08 -39.46 -47.46
CA ASP A 41 -5.52 -40.51 -46.58
C ASP A 41 -4.40 -39.98 -45.68
N TYR A 42 -4.75 -39.72 -44.41
CA TYR A 42 -3.81 -39.32 -43.35
C TYR A 42 -3.68 -40.35 -42.23
N SER A 43 -4.06 -41.61 -42.49
CA SER A 43 -3.97 -42.76 -41.56
C SER A 43 -2.57 -43.03 -41.00
N ARG A 44 -1.53 -42.52 -41.67
CA ARG A 44 -0.13 -42.66 -41.23
C ARG A 44 0.30 -41.58 -40.22
N LYS A 45 -0.57 -40.62 -39.91
CA LYS A 45 -0.26 -39.54 -38.97
C LYS A 45 -0.11 -40.10 -37.56
N LYS A 46 0.94 -39.67 -36.87
CA LYS A 46 1.23 -40.06 -35.48
C LYS A 46 0.88 -38.94 -34.51
N GLY A 47 0.61 -39.32 -33.27
CA GLY A 47 0.36 -38.38 -32.17
C GLY A 47 -1.08 -37.88 -32.08
N VAL A 48 -2.03 -38.50 -32.77
CA VAL A 48 -3.47 -38.27 -32.52
C VAL A 48 -3.88 -39.09 -31.30
N ILE A 49 -4.41 -38.44 -30.27
CA ILE A 49 -4.83 -39.08 -29.01
C ILE A 49 -6.34 -39.38 -29.04
N LEU A 50 -7.14 -38.41 -29.46
CA LEU A 50 -8.60 -38.49 -29.47
C LEU A 50 -9.15 -37.75 -30.68
N THR A 51 -10.19 -38.29 -31.29
CA THR A 51 -11.03 -37.60 -32.26
C THR A 51 -12.49 -37.79 -31.88
N GLU A 52 -13.31 -36.74 -32.00
CA GLU A 52 -14.73 -36.81 -31.64
C GLU A 52 -15.51 -35.67 -32.30
N ILE A 53 -16.77 -35.92 -32.64
CA ILE A 53 -17.68 -34.86 -33.09
C ILE A 53 -18.69 -34.58 -31.98
N LEU A 54 -18.70 -33.34 -31.53
CA LEU A 54 -19.58 -32.82 -30.50
C LEU A 54 -20.71 -32.03 -31.17
N LEU A 55 -21.94 -32.43 -30.84
CA LEU A 55 -23.16 -31.94 -31.46
C LEU A 55 -24.02 -31.17 -30.44
N PRO A 56 -24.67 -30.07 -30.85
CA PRO A 56 -25.79 -29.51 -30.09
C PRO A 56 -26.90 -30.55 -29.90
N GLU A 57 -27.68 -30.46 -28.83
CA GLU A 57 -28.69 -31.46 -28.47
C GLU A 57 -29.71 -31.73 -29.58
N HIS A 58 -30.13 -30.69 -30.31
CA HIS A 58 -31.09 -30.79 -31.42
C HIS A 58 -30.44 -31.14 -32.77
N ALA A 59 -29.12 -31.29 -32.82
CA ALA A 59 -28.44 -31.62 -34.07
C ALA A 59 -28.59 -33.11 -34.42
N PRO A 60 -28.82 -33.43 -35.70
CA PRO A 60 -29.12 -34.80 -36.12
C PRO A 60 -27.91 -35.72 -36.00
N GLU A 61 -28.13 -36.94 -35.51
CA GLU A 61 -27.05 -37.90 -35.22
C GLU A 61 -26.18 -38.26 -36.42
N ARG A 62 -26.70 -38.16 -37.64
CA ARG A 62 -25.92 -38.40 -38.87
C ARG A 62 -24.66 -37.52 -38.95
N LEU A 63 -24.67 -36.36 -38.29
CA LEU A 63 -23.52 -35.45 -38.26
C LEU A 63 -22.40 -35.93 -37.33
N LYS A 64 -22.61 -37.00 -36.55
CA LYS A 64 -21.51 -37.70 -35.82
C LYS A 64 -20.56 -38.44 -36.78
N ASP A 65 -20.97 -38.67 -38.02
CA ASP A 65 -20.10 -39.17 -39.07
C ASP A 65 -19.33 -38.01 -39.75
N ARG A 66 -18.00 -38.08 -39.71
CA ARG A 66 -17.11 -37.01 -40.15
C ARG A 66 -17.17 -36.75 -41.65
N GLU A 67 -17.27 -37.81 -42.46
CA GLU A 67 -17.43 -37.66 -43.91
C GLU A 67 -18.76 -36.99 -44.24
N THR A 68 -19.84 -37.36 -43.54
CA THR A 68 -21.17 -36.76 -43.71
C THR A 68 -21.21 -35.30 -43.28
N LEU A 69 -20.69 -34.97 -42.10
CA LEU A 69 -20.63 -33.59 -41.60
C LEU A 69 -19.94 -32.66 -42.61
N TRP A 70 -18.71 -32.99 -42.99
CA TRP A 70 -17.92 -32.08 -43.82
C TRP A 70 -18.34 -32.09 -45.29
N TYR A 71 -18.93 -33.18 -45.78
CA TYR A 71 -19.59 -33.20 -47.09
C TYR A 71 -20.82 -32.29 -47.15
N GLU A 72 -21.67 -32.30 -46.12
CA GLU A 72 -22.83 -31.40 -46.07
C GLU A 72 -22.40 -29.93 -46.06
N VAL A 73 -21.35 -29.60 -45.30
CA VAL A 73 -20.76 -28.25 -45.30
C VAL A 73 -20.23 -27.86 -46.68
N GLU A 74 -19.44 -28.71 -47.34
CA GLU A 74 -18.91 -28.45 -48.69
C GLU A 74 -20.03 -28.22 -49.71
N SER A 75 -21.09 -29.03 -49.64
CA SER A 75 -22.23 -28.99 -50.56
C SER A 75 -23.08 -27.72 -50.41
N LEU A 76 -23.17 -27.17 -49.19
CA LEU A 76 -23.89 -25.91 -48.92
C LEU A 76 -23.12 -24.68 -49.41
N GLU A 77 -21.80 -24.76 -49.43
CA GLU A 77 -20.91 -23.67 -49.77
C GLU A 77 -20.62 -23.66 -51.27
N LYS A 78 -21.37 -22.86 -52.04
CA LYS A 78 -21.31 -22.89 -53.52
C LYS A 78 -20.27 -21.96 -54.15
N ARG A 79 -19.68 -21.02 -53.40
CA ARG A 79 -18.79 -19.99 -53.97
C ARG A 79 -17.33 -20.45 -53.92
N LYS A 80 -16.50 -19.95 -54.85
CA LYS A 80 -15.06 -20.26 -54.90
C LYS A 80 -14.28 -19.71 -53.70
N ASP A 81 -14.81 -18.67 -53.06
CA ASP A 81 -14.26 -17.97 -51.91
C ASP A 81 -15.02 -18.27 -50.60
N SER A 82 -15.84 -19.33 -50.60
CA SER A 82 -16.57 -19.75 -49.39
C SER A 82 -15.61 -20.06 -48.24
N GLN A 83 -15.97 -19.55 -47.06
CA GLN A 83 -15.38 -19.96 -45.78
C GLN A 83 -16.08 -21.25 -45.34
N LEU A 84 -15.34 -22.31 -45.07
CA LEU A 84 -15.90 -23.65 -44.85
C LEU A 84 -16.09 -23.95 -43.36
N ALA A 85 -15.10 -23.62 -42.54
CA ALA A 85 -15.09 -23.91 -41.10
C ALA A 85 -14.34 -22.83 -40.31
N TYR A 86 -14.68 -22.67 -39.04
CA TYR A 86 -13.80 -22.08 -38.05
C TYR A 86 -12.74 -23.10 -37.63
N MET A 87 -11.50 -22.64 -37.49
CA MET A 87 -10.36 -23.45 -37.11
C MET A 87 -9.80 -22.94 -35.79
N PHE A 88 -10.15 -23.58 -34.68
CA PHE A 88 -9.53 -23.29 -33.39
C PHE A 88 -8.33 -24.20 -33.17
N GLU A 89 -7.27 -23.63 -32.61
CA GLU A 89 -6.13 -24.38 -32.10
C GLU A 89 -5.68 -23.76 -30.79
N PHE A 90 -5.62 -24.56 -29.73
CA PHE A 90 -5.14 -24.11 -28.44
C PHE A 90 -4.30 -25.17 -27.72
N ALA A 91 -3.31 -24.68 -26.97
CA ALA A 91 -2.37 -25.53 -26.25
C ALA A 91 -3.01 -26.15 -24.99
N LEU A 92 -2.73 -27.42 -24.80
CA LEU A 92 -3.02 -28.17 -23.58
C LEU A 92 -1.81 -28.10 -22.64
N GLN A 93 -2.01 -28.40 -21.36
CA GLN A 93 -1.02 -28.09 -20.34
C GLN A 93 -0.18 -29.31 -19.97
N ASN A 94 1.15 -29.18 -20.05
CA ASN A 94 2.09 -30.24 -19.69
C ASN A 94 2.03 -30.59 -18.19
N GLU A 95 1.53 -29.69 -17.36
CA GLU A 95 1.33 -29.85 -15.93
C GLU A 95 0.09 -30.70 -15.58
N LEU A 96 -0.77 -31.01 -16.57
CA LEU A 96 -1.95 -31.85 -16.41
C LEU A 96 -1.74 -33.21 -17.07
N THR A 97 -2.42 -34.23 -16.54
CA THR A 97 -2.48 -35.56 -17.17
C THR A 97 -3.21 -35.51 -18.52
N VAL A 98 -3.07 -36.55 -19.34
CA VAL A 98 -3.73 -36.64 -20.64
C VAL A 98 -5.25 -36.64 -20.45
N GLU A 99 -5.75 -37.37 -19.47
CA GLU A 99 -7.16 -37.51 -19.14
C GLU A 99 -7.75 -36.17 -18.65
N GLU A 100 -7.05 -35.45 -17.78
CA GLU A 100 -7.45 -34.12 -17.32
C GLU A 100 -7.50 -33.11 -18.48
N ASN A 101 -6.49 -33.13 -19.36
CA ASN A 101 -6.47 -32.27 -20.53
C ASN A 101 -7.63 -32.58 -21.50
N ILE A 102 -7.92 -33.86 -21.74
CA ILE A 102 -9.06 -34.28 -22.56
C ILE A 102 -10.37 -33.79 -21.94
N ALA A 103 -10.59 -34.04 -20.66
CA ALA A 103 -11.80 -33.63 -19.97
C ALA A 103 -11.97 -32.10 -19.98
N LEU A 104 -10.90 -31.36 -19.71
CA LEU A 104 -10.92 -29.90 -19.71
C LEU A 104 -11.20 -29.32 -21.10
N ALA A 105 -10.57 -29.85 -22.14
CA ALA A 105 -10.76 -29.41 -23.52
C ALA A 105 -12.18 -29.71 -24.01
N LYS A 106 -12.71 -30.91 -23.74
CA LYS A 106 -14.10 -31.26 -24.03
C LYS A 106 -15.07 -30.34 -23.31
N ARG A 107 -14.86 -30.10 -22.01
CA ARG A 107 -15.68 -29.18 -21.22
C ARG A 107 -15.70 -27.78 -21.85
N PHE A 108 -14.52 -27.27 -22.22
CA PHE A 108 -14.43 -25.96 -22.88
C PHE A 108 -15.24 -25.91 -24.18
N VAL A 109 -15.06 -26.90 -25.07
CA VAL A 109 -15.77 -26.95 -26.36
C VAL A 109 -17.28 -27.07 -26.15
N MET A 110 -17.71 -27.91 -25.20
CA MET A 110 -19.12 -28.08 -24.87
C MET A 110 -19.75 -26.78 -24.33
N GLU A 111 -19.12 -26.16 -23.33
CA GLU A 111 -19.66 -24.99 -22.63
C GLU A 111 -19.60 -23.70 -23.45
N ASN A 112 -18.59 -23.53 -24.31
CA ASN A 112 -18.35 -22.27 -25.02
C ASN A 112 -18.74 -22.29 -26.50
N LEU A 113 -18.78 -23.46 -27.15
CA LEU A 113 -19.04 -23.58 -28.58
C LEU A 113 -20.35 -24.35 -28.86
N VAL A 114 -20.44 -25.59 -28.36
CA VAL A 114 -21.55 -26.49 -28.67
C VAL A 114 -22.87 -26.04 -28.04
N SER A 115 -22.83 -25.59 -26.78
CA SER A 115 -23.98 -24.98 -26.08
C SER A 115 -24.53 -23.75 -26.81
N HIS A 116 -23.71 -23.09 -27.63
CA HIS A 116 -24.08 -21.93 -28.43
C HIS A 116 -24.50 -22.33 -29.86
N GLY A 117 -24.77 -23.61 -30.11
CA GLY A 117 -25.30 -24.15 -31.36
C GLY A 117 -24.26 -24.52 -32.42
N MET A 118 -22.97 -24.49 -32.09
CA MET A 118 -21.90 -24.86 -33.02
C MET A 118 -21.69 -26.38 -33.04
N VAL A 119 -21.64 -26.97 -34.25
CA VAL A 119 -21.16 -28.34 -34.42
C VAL A 119 -19.63 -28.32 -34.45
N CYS A 120 -18.98 -29.11 -33.59
CA CYS A 120 -17.53 -29.10 -33.42
C CYS A 120 -16.91 -30.48 -33.63
N ASP A 121 -15.99 -30.60 -34.59
CA ASP A 121 -15.15 -31.78 -34.79
C ASP A 121 -13.78 -31.54 -34.12
N ILE A 122 -13.50 -32.28 -33.05
CA ILE A 122 -12.30 -32.13 -32.24
C ILE A 122 -11.26 -33.21 -32.55
N ALA A 123 -9.99 -32.82 -32.53
CA ALA A 123 -8.86 -33.74 -32.56
C ALA A 123 -7.78 -33.27 -31.57
N ILE A 124 -7.44 -34.12 -30.59
CA ILE A 124 -6.41 -33.84 -29.59
C ILE A 124 -5.12 -34.51 -30.02
N HIS A 125 -4.05 -33.73 -30.16
CA HIS A 125 -2.75 -34.19 -30.61
C HIS A 125 -1.71 -34.05 -29.50
N ASN A 126 -0.79 -35.01 -29.43
CA ASN A 126 0.48 -34.90 -28.75
C ASN A 126 1.56 -35.47 -29.68
N PRO A 127 2.12 -34.63 -30.57
CA PRO A 127 3.07 -35.10 -31.57
C PRO A 127 4.35 -35.64 -30.89
N PRO A 128 5.03 -36.63 -31.51
CA PRO A 128 6.28 -37.14 -30.98
C PRO A 128 7.30 -36.01 -30.85
N ARG A 129 7.88 -35.86 -29.66
CA ARG A 129 8.93 -34.87 -29.40
C ARG A 129 10.29 -35.35 -29.90
N LYS A 130 11.15 -34.42 -30.29
CA LYS A 130 12.59 -34.68 -30.40
C LYS A 130 13.24 -34.63 -29.03
N GLU A 131 14.42 -35.23 -28.92
CA GLU A 131 15.22 -35.15 -27.71
C GLU A 131 15.54 -33.69 -27.37
N GLY A 132 15.26 -33.28 -26.13
CA GLY A 132 15.40 -31.90 -25.67
C GLY A 132 14.23 -30.95 -25.93
N GLU A 133 13.15 -31.38 -26.62
CA GLU A 133 11.94 -30.57 -26.80
C GLU A 133 10.89 -30.87 -25.72
N GLU A 134 10.17 -29.84 -25.27
CA GLU A 134 8.99 -30.02 -24.42
C GLU A 134 7.83 -30.63 -25.24
N PRO A 135 7.02 -31.53 -24.65
CA PRO A 135 5.79 -31.98 -25.28
C PRO A 135 4.90 -30.78 -25.64
N ASN A 136 4.20 -30.88 -26.76
CA ASN A 136 3.28 -29.83 -27.23
C ASN A 136 1.89 -30.42 -27.45
N PRO A 137 1.21 -30.88 -26.39
CA PRO A 137 -0.16 -31.33 -26.51
C PRO A 137 -1.04 -30.14 -26.88
N HIS A 138 -1.89 -30.30 -27.89
CA HIS A 138 -2.79 -29.26 -28.37
C HIS A 138 -4.06 -29.89 -28.91
N ILE A 139 -5.11 -29.10 -29.00
CA ILE A 139 -6.37 -29.51 -29.61
C ILE A 139 -6.63 -28.67 -30.86
N HIS A 140 -7.08 -29.34 -31.91
CA HIS A 140 -7.74 -28.69 -33.03
C HIS A 140 -9.24 -28.86 -32.91
N VAL A 141 -9.98 -27.77 -33.15
CA VAL A 141 -11.44 -27.80 -33.25
C VAL A 141 -11.85 -27.22 -34.59
N MET A 142 -12.50 -28.03 -35.42
CA MET A 142 -13.18 -27.57 -36.62
C MET A 142 -14.65 -27.27 -36.29
N GLY A 143 -15.00 -26.00 -36.25
CA GLY A 143 -16.36 -25.53 -35.97
C GLY A 143 -17.13 -25.24 -37.24
N ALA A 144 -18.33 -25.80 -37.40
CA ALA A 144 -19.21 -25.44 -38.50
C ALA A 144 -19.60 -23.96 -38.42
N MET A 145 -19.58 -23.26 -39.55
CA MET A 145 -19.91 -21.82 -39.61
C MET A 145 -21.40 -21.53 -39.77
N ARG A 146 -22.23 -22.57 -39.84
CA ARG A 146 -23.69 -22.50 -39.92
C ARG A 146 -24.26 -23.14 -38.65
N PRO A 147 -25.25 -22.54 -37.99
CA PRO A 147 -25.97 -23.21 -36.92
C PRO A 147 -26.85 -24.32 -37.48
N ILE A 148 -27.17 -25.32 -36.66
CA ILE A 148 -28.29 -26.24 -36.92
C ILE A 148 -29.55 -25.61 -36.34
N LEU A 149 -30.63 -25.59 -37.13
CA LEU A 149 -31.96 -25.14 -36.69
C LEU A 149 -32.66 -26.25 -35.90
N GLU A 150 -33.68 -25.91 -35.11
CA GLU A 150 -34.44 -26.88 -34.29
C GLU A 150 -35.03 -28.05 -35.10
N ASN A 151 -35.30 -27.84 -36.39
CA ASN A 151 -35.78 -28.89 -37.30
C ASN A 151 -34.67 -29.82 -37.83
N GLY A 152 -33.43 -29.68 -37.34
CA GLY A 152 -32.27 -30.49 -37.73
C GLY A 152 -31.64 -30.11 -39.08
N GLN A 153 -32.05 -29.00 -39.70
CA GLN A 153 -31.48 -28.49 -40.95
C GLN A 153 -30.41 -27.43 -40.71
N TRP A 154 -29.50 -27.26 -41.67
CA TRP A 154 -28.50 -26.19 -41.63
C TRP A 154 -29.13 -24.81 -41.84
N GLY A 155 -28.81 -23.88 -40.95
CA GLY A 155 -29.18 -22.48 -41.04
C GLY A 155 -28.35 -21.68 -42.04
N ALA A 156 -28.78 -20.44 -42.28
CA ALA A 156 -28.00 -19.47 -43.03
C ALA A 156 -26.86 -18.91 -42.15
N LYS A 157 -25.70 -18.57 -42.74
CA LYS A 157 -24.63 -17.84 -42.02
C LYS A 157 -25.00 -16.38 -41.76
N ARG A 158 -25.75 -15.81 -42.71
CA ARG A 158 -26.18 -14.42 -42.72
C ARG A 158 -27.63 -14.38 -43.17
N LEU A 159 -28.40 -13.48 -42.58
CA LEU A 159 -29.72 -13.11 -43.09
C LEU A 159 -29.56 -12.07 -44.18
N HIS A 160 -30.53 -11.94 -45.07
CA HIS A 160 -30.58 -10.85 -46.05
C HIS A 160 -31.76 -9.95 -45.69
N VAL A 161 -31.49 -8.87 -44.94
CA VAL A 161 -32.53 -8.05 -44.30
C VAL A 161 -32.66 -6.71 -45.02
N PRO A 162 -33.84 -6.35 -45.55
CA PRO A 162 -34.06 -5.03 -46.14
C PRO A 162 -33.99 -3.94 -45.06
N LEU A 163 -33.35 -2.81 -45.38
CA LEU A 163 -33.24 -1.67 -44.47
C LEU A 163 -34.33 -0.63 -44.76
N PHE A 164 -34.96 -0.13 -43.69
CA PHE A 164 -35.97 0.92 -43.72
C PHE A 164 -35.53 2.08 -42.83
N ASP A 165 -35.97 3.30 -43.16
CA ASP A 165 -35.76 4.48 -42.33
C ASP A 165 -36.78 4.55 -41.18
N GLU A 166 -36.69 5.61 -40.36
CA GLU A 166 -37.56 5.82 -39.20
C GLU A 166 -39.05 5.92 -39.57
N ASN A 167 -39.37 6.23 -40.82
CA ASN A 167 -40.74 6.33 -41.34
C ASN A 167 -41.21 5.04 -42.03
N GLY A 168 -40.41 3.97 -41.98
CA GLY A 168 -40.70 2.71 -42.65
C GLY A 168 -40.51 2.74 -44.16
N GLN A 169 -39.86 3.78 -44.71
CA GLN A 169 -39.56 3.86 -46.14
C GLN A 169 -38.28 3.09 -46.48
N PRO A 170 -38.20 2.44 -47.66
CA PRO A 170 -37.05 1.62 -48.01
C PRO A 170 -35.80 2.50 -48.20
N ILE A 171 -34.70 2.18 -47.48
CA ILE A 171 -33.43 2.90 -47.64
C ILE A 171 -32.82 2.48 -48.96
N LEU A 172 -32.62 3.44 -49.86
CA LEU A 172 -32.00 3.20 -51.16
C LEU A 172 -30.49 3.45 -51.13
N ASN A 173 -29.74 2.72 -51.95
CA ASN A 173 -28.32 2.97 -52.19
C ASN A 173 -28.12 4.09 -53.23
N ARG A 174 -26.86 4.48 -53.50
CA ARG A 174 -26.52 5.54 -54.48
C ARG A 174 -27.05 5.29 -55.90
N LYS A 175 -27.45 4.06 -56.24
CA LYS A 175 -28.02 3.68 -57.54
C LYS A 175 -29.55 3.56 -57.50
N GLY A 176 -30.21 4.03 -56.44
CA GLY A 176 -31.66 3.97 -56.26
C GLY A 176 -32.21 2.56 -55.99
N LYS A 177 -31.36 1.58 -55.66
CA LYS A 177 -31.81 0.21 -55.33
C LYS A 177 -31.94 0.02 -53.83
N GLN A 178 -32.86 -0.85 -53.41
CA GLN A 178 -33.05 -1.23 -52.01
C GLN A 178 -31.72 -1.62 -51.35
N LYS A 179 -31.45 -1.04 -50.18
CA LYS A 179 -30.29 -1.37 -49.35
C LYS A 179 -30.67 -2.51 -48.41
N TYR A 180 -29.73 -3.43 -48.25
CA TYR A 180 -29.85 -4.58 -47.37
C TYR A 180 -28.70 -4.57 -46.36
N ALA A 181 -28.96 -5.16 -45.19
CA ALA A 181 -27.93 -5.60 -44.28
C ALA A 181 -27.83 -7.12 -44.32
N ASP A 182 -26.60 -7.63 -44.23
CA ASP A 182 -26.34 -9.06 -44.15
C ASP A 182 -25.79 -9.46 -42.77
N PRO A 183 -26.55 -9.25 -41.67
CA PRO A 183 -26.09 -9.59 -40.34
C PRO A 183 -25.85 -11.09 -40.23
N PHE A 184 -24.82 -11.48 -39.49
CA PHE A 184 -24.61 -12.88 -39.14
C PHE A 184 -25.77 -13.38 -38.27
N THR A 185 -26.16 -14.64 -38.47
CA THR A 185 -27.20 -15.31 -37.66
C THR A 185 -26.71 -15.69 -36.27
N THR A 186 -25.39 -15.75 -36.08
CA THR A 186 -24.70 -16.06 -34.83
C THR A 186 -23.76 -14.91 -34.47
N ASP A 187 -23.26 -14.89 -33.25
CA ASP A 187 -22.25 -13.91 -32.80
C ASP A 187 -20.80 -14.44 -32.88
N TRP A 188 -20.61 -15.68 -33.35
CA TRP A 188 -19.33 -16.38 -33.42
C TRP A 188 -18.21 -15.64 -34.18
N ASN A 189 -18.57 -14.68 -35.04
CA ASN A 189 -17.63 -13.88 -35.82
C ASN A 189 -17.22 -12.56 -35.15
N LYS A 190 -17.75 -12.25 -33.95
CA LYS A 190 -17.50 -10.98 -33.26
C LYS A 190 -16.18 -11.03 -32.47
N PRO A 191 -15.35 -9.96 -32.49
CA PRO A 191 -14.12 -9.91 -31.70
C PRO A 191 -14.35 -10.13 -30.20
N GLU A 192 -15.46 -9.64 -29.65
CA GLU A 192 -15.82 -9.78 -28.23
C GLU A 192 -16.10 -11.25 -27.88
N THR A 193 -16.64 -12.02 -28.81
CA THR A 193 -16.89 -13.45 -28.63
C THR A 193 -15.58 -14.25 -28.65
N LEU A 194 -14.62 -13.88 -29.51
CA LEU A 194 -13.26 -14.44 -29.46
C LEU A 194 -12.55 -14.12 -28.13
N GLU A 195 -12.64 -12.88 -27.65
CA GLU A 195 -12.04 -12.51 -26.36
C GLU A 195 -12.61 -13.35 -25.21
N ARG A 196 -13.94 -13.53 -25.17
CA ARG A 196 -14.62 -14.39 -24.19
C ARG A 196 -14.16 -15.84 -24.23
N TRP A 197 -14.00 -16.42 -25.43
CA TRP A 197 -13.49 -17.79 -25.56
C TRP A 197 -12.04 -17.92 -25.05
N ARG A 198 -11.18 -16.95 -25.38
CA ARG A 198 -9.79 -16.95 -24.91
C ARG A 198 -9.71 -16.80 -23.38
N GLU A 199 -10.52 -15.92 -22.82
CA GLU A 199 -10.64 -15.71 -21.38
C GLU A 199 -11.17 -16.96 -20.67
N SER A 200 -12.26 -17.55 -21.16
CA SER A 200 -12.83 -18.78 -20.60
C SER A 200 -11.81 -19.91 -20.59
N TRP A 201 -11.07 -20.12 -21.68
CA TRP A 201 -10.00 -21.13 -21.70
C TRP A 201 -8.93 -20.88 -20.64
N ALA A 202 -8.44 -19.64 -20.52
CA ALA A 202 -7.46 -19.28 -19.49
C ALA A 202 -7.99 -19.53 -18.08
N ASN A 203 -9.23 -19.14 -17.81
CA ASN A 203 -9.86 -19.29 -16.49
C ASN A 203 -10.04 -20.77 -16.14
N MET A 204 -10.58 -21.58 -17.05
CA MET A 204 -10.78 -23.01 -16.82
C MET A 204 -9.47 -23.76 -16.54
N VAL A 205 -8.40 -23.40 -17.25
CA VAL A 205 -7.06 -23.96 -16.98
C VAL A 205 -6.53 -23.51 -15.63
N ASN A 206 -6.63 -22.22 -15.31
CA ASN A 206 -6.17 -21.68 -14.03
C ASN A 206 -6.93 -22.25 -12.84
N GLU A 207 -8.24 -22.45 -12.95
CA GLU A 207 -9.06 -23.15 -11.96
C GLU A 207 -8.51 -24.56 -11.72
N LYS A 208 -8.19 -25.30 -12.79
CA LYS A 208 -7.62 -26.64 -12.65
C LYS A 208 -6.22 -26.61 -12.01
N PHE A 209 -5.41 -25.60 -12.32
CA PHE A 209 -4.13 -25.40 -11.62
C PHE A 209 -4.31 -25.10 -10.13
N ILE A 210 -5.29 -24.27 -9.76
CA ILE A 210 -5.63 -23.98 -8.35
C ILE A 210 -6.08 -25.26 -7.64
N GLU A 211 -6.99 -26.03 -8.24
CA GLU A 211 -7.51 -27.30 -7.69
C GLU A 211 -6.37 -28.28 -7.38
N LYS A 212 -5.33 -28.31 -8.24
CA LYS A 212 -4.15 -29.18 -8.06
C LYS A 212 -3.06 -28.59 -7.16
N GLY A 213 -3.26 -27.39 -6.60
CA GLY A 213 -2.24 -26.69 -5.81
C GLY A 213 -1.00 -26.28 -6.61
N LEU A 214 -1.12 -26.15 -7.94
CA LEU A 214 -0.01 -25.75 -8.80
C LEU A 214 0.16 -24.23 -8.77
N PRO A 215 1.41 -23.72 -8.71
CA PRO A 215 1.67 -22.28 -8.65
C PRO A 215 1.59 -21.57 -10.02
N CYS A 216 1.56 -22.31 -11.13
CA CYS A 216 1.55 -21.75 -12.48
C CYS A 216 0.20 -21.14 -12.85
N ARG A 217 0.21 -20.06 -13.64
CA ARG A 217 -0.99 -19.41 -14.19
C ARG A 217 -0.75 -19.03 -15.65
N ILE A 218 -1.82 -19.04 -16.44
CA ILE A 218 -1.83 -18.56 -17.81
C ILE A 218 -2.79 -17.36 -17.95
N ASP A 219 -2.53 -16.48 -18.90
CA ASP A 219 -3.36 -15.30 -19.14
C ASP A 219 -3.56 -15.12 -20.65
N HIS A 220 -4.79 -14.84 -21.05
CA HIS A 220 -5.18 -14.72 -22.45
C HIS A 220 -4.72 -13.41 -23.10
N ARG A 221 -4.40 -12.41 -22.28
CA ARG A 221 -3.99 -11.06 -22.69
C ARG A 221 -2.51 -11.03 -23.06
N SER A 222 -2.11 -10.07 -23.88
CA SER A 222 -0.69 -9.83 -24.16
C SER A 222 0.07 -9.40 -22.90
N TYR A 223 1.40 -9.59 -22.88
CA TYR A 223 2.24 -9.08 -21.78
C TYR A 223 2.05 -7.57 -21.55
N GLU A 224 1.87 -6.79 -22.63
CA GLU A 224 1.56 -5.35 -22.55
C GLU A 224 0.24 -5.08 -21.80
N ARG A 225 -0.84 -5.82 -22.12
CA ARG A 225 -2.14 -5.68 -21.43
C ARG A 225 -2.11 -6.18 -19.98
N GLN A 226 -1.15 -7.03 -19.63
CA GLN A 226 -0.89 -7.46 -18.25
C GLN A 226 -0.02 -6.46 -17.48
N GLY A 227 0.59 -5.48 -18.15
CA GLY A 227 1.55 -4.55 -17.53
C GLY A 227 2.90 -5.21 -17.21
N LEU A 228 3.26 -6.29 -17.91
CA LEU A 228 4.52 -7.00 -17.72
C LEU A 228 5.60 -6.46 -18.65
N ASP A 229 6.76 -6.14 -18.10
CA ASP A 229 7.97 -5.75 -18.84
C ASP A 229 8.70 -6.95 -19.46
N ILE A 230 7.96 -7.77 -20.22
CA ILE A 230 8.47 -8.96 -20.89
C ILE A 230 8.40 -8.75 -22.40
N VAL A 231 9.54 -8.98 -23.08
CA VAL A 231 9.57 -8.94 -24.54
C VAL A 231 8.97 -10.24 -25.11
N PRO A 232 7.95 -10.17 -25.99
CA PRO A 232 7.34 -11.37 -26.56
C PRO A 232 8.23 -12.02 -27.63
N GLN A 233 8.18 -13.35 -27.70
CA GLN A 233 8.80 -14.12 -28.79
C GLN A 233 7.92 -14.08 -30.05
N VAL A 234 8.52 -14.32 -31.21
CA VAL A 234 7.83 -14.42 -32.51
C VAL A 234 7.63 -15.89 -32.87
N HIS A 235 6.45 -16.24 -33.39
CA HIS A 235 6.18 -17.60 -33.85
C HIS A 235 7.10 -18.00 -35.04
N GLU A 236 7.92 -19.02 -34.81
CA GLU A 236 8.90 -19.52 -35.78
C GLU A 236 8.23 -20.30 -36.92
N GLY A 237 7.26 -21.15 -36.60
CA GLY A 237 6.66 -22.10 -37.55
C GLY A 237 7.55 -23.33 -37.81
N SER A 238 6.95 -24.38 -38.38
CA SER A 238 7.61 -25.69 -38.56
C SER A 238 8.82 -25.64 -39.50
N ALA A 239 8.76 -24.80 -40.55
CA ALA A 239 9.87 -24.64 -41.50
C ALA A 239 11.12 -24.06 -40.84
N VAL A 240 10.95 -23.00 -40.04
CA VAL A 240 12.06 -22.36 -39.30
C VAL A 240 12.67 -23.32 -38.29
N ARG A 241 11.84 -24.03 -37.52
CA ARG A 241 12.34 -25.06 -36.58
C ARG A 241 13.14 -26.16 -37.30
N ARG A 242 12.68 -26.60 -38.48
CA ARG A 242 13.42 -27.58 -39.29
C ARG A 242 14.76 -27.04 -39.80
N MET A 243 14.84 -25.76 -40.15
CA MET A 243 16.09 -25.12 -40.56
C MET A 243 17.08 -25.03 -39.39
N GLU A 244 16.63 -24.52 -38.24
CA GLU A 244 17.44 -24.39 -37.02
C GLU A 244 17.93 -25.76 -36.53
N ALA A 245 17.08 -26.80 -36.59
CA ALA A 245 17.46 -28.17 -36.24
C ALA A 245 18.54 -28.78 -37.17
N ARG A 246 18.71 -28.22 -38.38
CA ARG A 246 19.79 -28.58 -39.30
C ARG A 246 21.03 -27.67 -39.13
N GLY A 247 21.07 -26.85 -38.08
CA GLY A 247 22.13 -25.88 -37.83
C GLY A 247 22.06 -24.60 -38.67
N ILE A 248 20.99 -24.41 -39.45
CA ILE A 248 20.81 -23.20 -40.27
C ILE A 248 20.14 -22.13 -39.41
N THR A 249 20.91 -21.10 -39.05
CA THR A 249 20.40 -19.98 -38.27
C THR A 249 19.44 -19.14 -39.11
N THR A 250 18.35 -18.73 -38.47
CA THR A 250 17.28 -17.92 -39.05
C THR A 250 17.14 -16.63 -38.26
N TYR A 251 16.65 -15.58 -38.92
CA TYR A 251 16.35 -14.32 -38.24
C TYR A 251 15.39 -14.50 -37.06
N LYS A 252 14.32 -15.29 -37.23
CA LYS A 252 13.33 -15.56 -36.18
C LYS A 252 13.94 -16.32 -35.00
N GLY A 253 14.75 -17.35 -35.26
CA GLY A 253 15.42 -18.12 -34.21
C GLY A 253 16.44 -17.27 -33.44
N THR A 254 17.20 -16.41 -34.13
CA THR A 254 18.12 -15.45 -33.50
C THR A 254 17.37 -14.44 -32.64
N TRP A 255 16.27 -13.86 -33.14
CA TRP A 255 15.42 -12.96 -32.37
C TRP A 255 14.89 -13.63 -31.09
N ASN A 256 14.34 -14.84 -31.18
CA ASN A 256 13.81 -15.54 -30.01
C ASN A 256 14.89 -15.92 -28.99
N ARG A 257 16.10 -16.28 -29.44
CA ARG A 257 17.25 -16.47 -28.54
C ARG A 257 17.59 -15.18 -27.80
N TRP A 258 17.66 -14.05 -28.51
CA TRP A 258 17.89 -12.74 -27.91
C TRP A 258 16.78 -12.37 -26.91
N VAL A 259 15.50 -12.54 -27.27
CA VAL A 259 14.35 -12.29 -26.38
C VAL A 259 14.46 -13.11 -25.10
N ARG A 260 14.79 -14.40 -25.18
CA ARG A 260 14.99 -15.25 -24.00
C ARG A 260 16.11 -14.73 -23.12
N ALA A 261 17.26 -14.40 -23.68
CA ALA A 261 18.40 -13.87 -22.93
C ALA A 261 18.05 -12.53 -22.26
N THR A 262 17.41 -11.62 -23.00
CA THR A 262 16.99 -10.30 -22.50
C THR A 262 15.98 -10.40 -21.36
N ASN A 263 14.96 -11.26 -21.48
CA ASN A 263 13.97 -11.46 -20.43
C ASN A 263 14.59 -12.04 -19.14
N VAL A 264 15.58 -12.94 -19.26
CA VAL A 264 16.37 -13.42 -18.11
C VAL A 264 17.15 -12.28 -17.46
N SER A 265 17.82 -11.44 -18.26
CA SER A 265 18.56 -10.27 -17.75
C SER A 265 17.64 -9.28 -17.04
N ILE A 266 16.47 -8.96 -17.62
CA ILE A 266 15.47 -8.08 -16.98
C ILE A 266 15.04 -8.65 -15.63
N LYS A 267 14.69 -9.94 -15.59
CA LYS A 267 14.30 -10.60 -14.33
C LYS A 267 15.39 -10.51 -13.26
N ASN A 268 16.64 -10.78 -13.64
CA ASN A 268 17.78 -10.71 -12.71
C ASN A 268 18.05 -9.29 -12.23
N LEU A 269 17.92 -8.28 -13.10
CA LEU A 269 18.07 -6.88 -12.73
C LEU A 269 16.98 -6.45 -11.75
N LEU A 270 15.72 -6.84 -11.98
CA LEU A 270 14.62 -6.56 -11.06
C LEU A 270 14.84 -7.22 -9.70
N ALA A 271 15.31 -8.47 -9.65
CA ALA A 271 15.64 -9.14 -8.39
C ALA A 271 16.74 -8.38 -7.61
N LYS A 272 17.81 -7.97 -8.30
CA LYS A 272 18.89 -7.17 -7.69
C LYS A 272 18.42 -5.81 -7.17
N LEU A 273 17.46 -5.16 -7.84
CA LEU A 273 16.89 -3.90 -7.36
C LEU A 273 16.11 -4.09 -6.05
N VAL A 274 15.39 -5.20 -5.89
CA VAL A 274 14.71 -5.54 -4.64
C VAL A 274 15.73 -5.81 -3.54
N GLU A 275 16.75 -6.64 -3.80
CA GLU A 275 17.84 -6.91 -2.84
C GLU A 275 18.53 -5.62 -2.39
N LEU A 276 18.82 -4.71 -3.33
CA LEU A 276 19.45 -3.43 -3.01
C LEU A 276 18.51 -2.52 -2.19
N ALA A 277 17.21 -2.54 -2.46
CA ALA A 277 16.24 -1.77 -1.67
C ALA A 277 16.15 -2.28 -0.23
N ASP A 278 16.18 -3.60 -0.02
CA ASP A 278 16.24 -4.21 1.30
C ASP A 278 17.53 -3.84 2.03
N TRP A 279 18.67 -3.90 1.34
CA TRP A 279 19.95 -3.46 1.88
C TRP A 279 19.95 -1.97 2.28
N PHE A 280 19.36 -1.09 1.47
CA PHE A 280 19.21 0.34 1.82
C PHE A 280 18.35 0.55 3.07
N LYS A 281 17.30 -0.27 3.25
CA LYS A 281 16.45 -0.22 4.44
C LYS A 281 17.24 -0.62 5.69
N GLU A 282 18.03 -1.69 5.62
CA GLU A 282 18.90 -2.12 6.71
C GLU A 282 19.97 -1.08 7.03
N ALA A 283 20.64 -0.52 6.02
CA ALA A 283 21.64 0.51 6.20
C ALA A 283 21.07 1.77 6.87
N ARG A 284 19.84 2.18 6.50
CA ARG A 284 19.15 3.30 7.16
C ARG A 284 18.87 3.02 8.63
N GLU A 285 18.45 1.81 8.98
CA GLU A 285 18.22 1.45 10.37
C GLU A 285 19.53 1.48 11.17
N GLN A 286 20.62 0.96 10.59
CA GLN A 286 21.95 1.03 11.23
C GLN A 286 22.42 2.47 11.43
N ILE A 287 22.22 3.36 10.45
CA ILE A 287 22.55 4.79 10.59
C ILE A 287 21.75 5.43 11.73
N LYS A 288 20.46 5.12 11.86
CA LYS A 288 19.63 5.63 12.97
C LYS A 288 20.16 5.21 14.34
N GLN A 289 20.70 4.00 14.45
CA GLN A 289 21.33 3.51 15.69
C GLN A 289 22.69 4.19 15.96
N ILE A 290 23.38 4.68 14.92
CA ILE A 290 24.66 5.40 15.06
C ILE A 290 24.43 6.88 15.39
N GLU A 291 23.43 7.54 14.77
CA GLU A 291 23.11 8.96 15.00
C GLU A 291 22.57 9.22 16.43
N ASN A 292 22.01 8.21 17.10
CA ASN A 292 21.64 8.28 18.51
C ASN A 292 22.65 7.47 19.36
N PRO A 293 23.79 8.05 19.77
CA PRO A 293 24.68 7.36 20.70
C PRO A 293 23.90 6.99 21.97
N SER A 294 24.09 5.78 22.48
CA SER A 294 23.44 5.32 23.72
C SER A 294 23.54 6.40 24.81
N ILE A 295 22.47 6.64 25.57
CA ILE A 295 22.47 7.60 26.69
C ILE A 295 23.68 7.36 27.61
N THR A 296 24.11 6.10 27.77
CA THR A 296 25.31 5.75 28.53
C THR A 296 26.58 6.36 27.94
N THR A 297 26.74 6.34 26.61
CA THR A 297 27.84 7.01 25.89
C THR A 297 27.79 8.52 26.10
N MET A 298 26.61 9.13 26.00
CA MET A 298 26.43 10.57 26.23
C MET A 298 26.82 10.97 27.67
N VAL A 299 26.44 10.17 28.68
CA VAL A 299 26.84 10.36 30.08
C VAL A 299 28.35 10.25 30.25
N MET A 300 28.98 9.24 29.62
CA MET A 300 30.43 9.07 29.65
C MET A 300 31.17 10.23 28.98
N GLU A 301 30.67 10.75 27.87
CA GLU A 301 31.23 11.93 27.20
C GLU A 301 31.16 13.19 28.07
N TYR A 302 30.01 13.43 28.72
CA TYR A 302 29.84 14.55 29.64
C TYR A 302 30.82 14.49 30.82
N TYR A 303 30.95 13.33 31.46
CA TYR A 303 31.88 13.18 32.60
C TYR A 303 33.35 13.14 32.19
N GLY A 304 33.67 12.61 31.01
CA GLY A 304 35.00 12.73 30.42
C GLY A 304 35.38 14.20 30.21
N HIS A 305 34.45 15.02 29.72
CA HIS A 305 34.66 16.47 29.60
C HIS A 305 34.83 17.15 30.97
N ARG A 306 34.06 16.76 31.99
CA ARG A 306 34.23 17.28 33.36
C ARG A 306 35.59 16.92 33.96
N ASP A 307 36.12 15.74 33.64
CA ASP A 307 37.46 15.31 34.06
C ASP A 307 38.56 16.11 33.35
N GLU A 308 38.39 16.41 32.06
CA GLU A 308 39.26 17.34 31.32
C GLU A 308 39.30 18.72 31.98
N VAL A 309 38.13 19.27 32.35
CA VAL A 309 38.03 20.54 33.07
C VAL A 309 38.71 20.44 34.45
N ALA A 310 38.51 19.34 35.18
CA ALA A 310 39.13 19.11 36.48
C ALA A 310 40.66 19.06 36.41
N ASN A 311 41.23 18.53 35.32
CA ASN A 311 42.67 18.50 35.09
C ASN A 311 43.29 19.90 34.94
N GLY A 312 42.48 20.93 34.67
CA GLY A 312 42.91 22.33 34.65
C GLY A 312 43.18 22.94 36.03
N PHE A 313 42.85 22.25 37.13
CA PHE A 313 43.02 22.75 38.49
C PHE A 313 44.27 22.18 39.17
N SER A 314 44.96 23.00 39.98
CA SER A 314 46.22 22.64 40.63
C SER A 314 46.08 21.71 41.85
N ARG A 315 44.87 21.56 42.41
CA ARG A 315 44.58 20.69 43.56
C ARG A 315 43.19 20.05 43.40
N GLY A 316 43.03 18.85 43.95
CA GLY A 316 41.72 18.18 44.04
C GLY A 316 41.32 17.32 42.84
N VAL A 317 42.16 17.22 41.80
CA VAL A 317 41.91 16.45 40.56
C VAL A 317 41.47 15.01 40.87
N GLN A 318 42.26 14.26 41.66
CA GLN A 318 41.94 12.86 41.97
C GLN A 318 40.58 12.68 42.66
N LYS A 319 40.22 13.64 43.53
CA LYS A 319 38.94 13.62 44.24
C LYS A 319 37.78 13.91 43.28
N ALA A 320 37.96 14.85 42.35
CA ALA A 320 36.98 15.16 41.31
C ALA A 320 36.74 13.95 40.38
N HIS A 321 37.80 13.34 39.85
CA HIS A 321 37.73 12.12 39.03
C HIS A 321 36.98 10.98 39.74
N THR A 322 37.35 10.71 40.99
CA THR A 322 36.68 9.66 41.79
C THR A 322 35.20 9.96 41.98
N SER A 323 34.83 11.22 42.19
CA SER A 323 33.43 11.64 42.33
C SER A 323 32.66 11.54 41.01
N ASN A 324 33.26 11.99 39.91
CA ASN A 324 32.69 11.95 38.57
C ASN A 324 32.43 10.51 38.12
N MET A 325 33.41 9.61 38.29
CA MET A 325 33.23 8.19 37.98
C MET A 325 32.11 7.54 38.80
N LYS A 326 31.99 7.86 40.10
CA LYS A 326 30.91 7.34 40.94
C LYS A 326 29.54 7.80 40.44
N LEU A 327 29.41 9.07 40.09
CA LEU A 327 28.15 9.62 39.55
C LEU A 327 27.82 9.02 38.19
N ALA A 328 28.79 8.91 37.28
CA ALA A 328 28.61 8.26 35.98
C ALA A 328 28.14 6.80 36.14
N ALA A 329 28.77 6.03 37.03
CA ALA A 329 28.37 4.65 37.32
C ALA A 329 26.93 4.55 37.89
N GLN A 330 26.55 5.45 38.80
CA GLN A 330 25.19 5.52 39.34
C GLN A 330 24.16 5.82 38.23
N MET A 331 24.45 6.78 37.37
CA MET A 331 23.60 7.14 36.24
C MET A 331 23.45 5.99 35.25
N ILE A 332 24.54 5.35 34.86
CA ILE A 332 24.53 4.21 33.94
C ILE A 332 23.71 3.06 34.51
N ALA A 333 23.91 2.71 35.78
CA ALA A 333 23.12 1.67 36.43
C ALA A 333 21.62 2.01 36.47
N TYR A 334 21.28 3.29 36.65
CA TYR A 334 19.89 3.76 36.64
C TYR A 334 19.28 3.71 35.24
N ILE A 335 20.03 4.13 34.21
CA ILE A 335 19.65 4.06 32.80
C ILE A 335 19.36 2.60 32.39
N GLU A 336 20.26 1.68 32.73
CA GLU A 336 20.12 0.26 32.41
C GLU A 336 18.93 -0.37 33.14
N ARG A 337 18.77 -0.08 34.43
CA ARG A 337 17.65 -0.60 35.24
C ARG A 337 16.29 -0.15 34.69
N ASN A 338 16.19 1.10 34.24
CA ASN A 338 14.95 1.68 33.72
C ASN A 338 14.82 1.56 32.19
N LYS A 339 15.79 0.96 31.51
CA LYS A 339 15.82 0.74 30.06
C LYS A 339 15.58 2.03 29.27
N LEU A 340 16.23 3.11 29.69
CA LEU A 340 16.15 4.39 28.99
C LEU A 340 16.97 4.31 27.70
N VAL A 341 16.36 4.63 26.56
CA VAL A 341 16.96 4.45 25.22
C VAL A 341 17.15 5.76 24.45
N ASP A 342 16.40 6.82 24.77
CA ASP A 342 16.49 8.13 24.13
C ASP A 342 16.11 9.29 25.09
N ALA A 343 16.27 10.53 24.63
CA ALA A 343 15.97 11.74 25.41
C ALA A 343 14.48 11.84 25.80
N ASP A 344 13.59 11.41 24.91
CA ASP A 344 12.14 11.42 25.16
C ASP A 344 11.77 10.48 26.32
N ALA A 345 12.40 9.31 26.41
CA ALA A 345 12.22 8.39 27.52
C ALA A 345 12.67 8.98 28.86
N ILE A 346 13.74 9.79 28.87
CA ILE A 346 14.20 10.50 30.08
C ILE A 346 13.16 11.56 30.50
N GLU A 347 12.70 12.40 29.57
CA GLU A 347 11.73 13.46 29.87
C GLU A 347 10.40 12.91 30.38
N ALA A 348 9.90 11.85 29.74
CA ALA A 348 8.67 11.18 30.17
C ALA A 348 8.79 10.63 31.60
N LEU A 349 9.95 10.05 31.96
CA LEU A 349 10.17 9.51 33.30
C LEU A 349 10.36 10.62 34.34
N ILE A 350 11.03 11.72 34.00
CA ILE A 350 11.14 12.92 34.86
C ILE A 350 9.74 13.45 35.18
N GLU A 351 8.88 13.61 34.18
CA GLU A 351 7.53 14.14 34.38
C GLU A 351 6.69 13.20 35.25
N ALA A 352 6.76 11.89 35.00
CA ALA A 352 6.08 10.90 35.82
C ALA A 352 6.53 10.96 37.30
N LYS A 353 7.84 11.06 37.55
CA LYS A 353 8.41 11.12 38.91
C LYS A 353 8.14 12.45 39.61
N ARG A 354 8.17 13.57 38.88
CA ARG A 354 7.76 14.88 39.41
C ARG A 354 6.30 14.90 39.80
N LYS A 355 5.43 14.25 39.03
CA LYS A 355 4.02 14.09 39.38
C LYS A 355 3.87 13.26 40.65
N GLU A 356 4.56 12.12 40.75
CA GLU A 356 4.57 11.27 41.96
C GLU A 356 5.05 12.05 43.21
N LEU A 357 6.10 12.87 43.04
CA LEU A 357 6.62 13.75 44.09
C LEU A 357 5.62 14.85 44.48
N SER A 358 4.94 15.45 43.50
CA SER A 358 3.90 16.47 43.71
C SER A 358 2.69 15.90 44.45
N ASP A 359 2.22 14.71 44.06
CA ASP A 359 1.10 14.02 44.70
C ASP A 359 1.44 13.70 46.16
N SER A 360 2.67 13.24 46.41
CA SER A 360 3.21 13.00 47.77
C SER A 360 3.33 14.29 48.60
N ASN A 361 3.50 15.45 47.96
CA ASN A 361 3.64 16.75 48.60
C ASN A 361 2.32 17.56 48.68
N SER A 362 1.18 16.96 48.28
CA SER A 362 -0.13 17.62 48.25
C SER A 362 -0.61 18.08 49.64
N SER A 363 -0.22 17.37 50.71
CA SER A 363 -0.46 17.78 52.10
C SER A 363 0.19 19.13 52.41
N VAL A 364 1.47 19.28 52.08
CA VAL A 364 2.25 20.51 52.32
C VAL A 364 1.67 21.67 51.53
N GLN A 365 1.20 21.43 50.30
CA GLN A 365 0.54 22.47 49.48
C GLN A 365 -0.72 23.00 50.17
N LYS A 366 -1.61 22.11 50.64
CA LYS A 366 -2.82 22.49 51.40
C LYS A 366 -2.48 23.26 52.66
N LYS A 367 -1.47 22.82 53.42
CA LYS A 367 -1.01 23.53 54.63
C LYS A 367 -0.46 24.93 54.33
N ARG A 368 0.24 25.12 53.21
CA ARG A 368 0.71 26.45 52.76
C ARG A 368 -0.44 27.39 52.39
N GLU A 369 -1.49 26.86 51.76
CA GLU A 369 -2.70 27.63 51.46
C GLU A 369 -3.43 28.05 52.74
N ASP A 370 -3.58 27.11 53.69
CA ASP A 370 -4.16 27.39 55.02
C ASP A 370 -3.33 28.41 55.80
N LEU A 371 -2.00 28.29 55.77
CA LEU A 371 -1.08 29.25 56.38
C LEU A 371 -1.29 30.66 55.80
N LYS A 372 -1.34 30.78 54.48
CA LYS A 372 -1.57 32.07 53.79
C LYS A 372 -2.95 32.65 54.13
N ARG A 373 -3.98 31.80 54.24
CA ARG A 373 -5.32 32.22 54.68
C ARG A 373 -5.28 32.79 56.09
N LEU A 374 -4.63 32.10 57.03
CA LEU A 374 -4.52 32.55 58.43
C LEU A 374 -3.68 33.82 58.57
N GLU A 375 -2.54 33.93 57.88
CA GLU A 375 -1.72 35.15 57.87
C GLU A 375 -2.49 36.35 57.29
N ASN A 376 -3.31 36.13 56.26
CA ASN A 376 -4.19 37.17 55.71
C ASN A 376 -5.30 37.55 56.70
N ASN A 377 -5.92 36.58 57.38
CA ASN A 377 -6.92 36.87 58.43
C ASN A 377 -6.30 37.75 59.52
N LEU A 378 -5.11 37.40 60.01
CA LEU A 378 -4.39 38.16 61.03
C LEU A 378 -4.09 39.61 60.57
N LYS A 379 -3.65 39.79 59.31
CA LYS A 379 -3.40 41.13 58.73
C LYS A 379 -4.67 41.97 58.56
N MET A 380 -5.80 41.33 58.28
CA MET A 380 -7.06 42.02 57.99
C MET A 380 -7.78 42.53 59.24
N ILE A 381 -7.42 42.01 60.40
CA ILE A 381 -8.16 42.26 61.63
C ILE A 381 -7.38 43.28 62.47
N ASP A 382 -7.60 44.55 62.17
CA ASP A 382 -7.21 45.65 63.07
C ASP A 382 -8.40 46.01 63.98
N TYR A 383 -8.76 45.05 64.83
CA TYR A 383 -9.91 45.20 65.74
C TYR A 383 -9.62 46.24 66.84
N ARG A 384 -8.35 46.49 67.17
CA ARG A 384 -7.93 47.54 68.12
C ARG A 384 -8.34 48.93 67.64
N VAL A 385 -8.30 49.17 66.33
CA VAL A 385 -8.74 50.44 65.72
C VAL A 385 -10.24 50.42 65.39
N THR A 386 -10.78 49.30 64.92
CA THR A 386 -12.14 49.25 64.36
C THR A 386 -13.24 48.92 65.37
N LYS A 387 -12.94 48.20 66.47
CA LYS A 387 -13.90 47.88 67.54
C LYS A 387 -14.37 49.09 68.34
N PRO A 388 -13.50 50.02 68.78
CA PRO A 388 -13.95 51.21 69.49
C PRO A 388 -14.96 52.02 68.66
N VAL A 389 -14.72 52.14 67.36
CA VAL A 389 -15.61 52.81 66.40
C VAL A 389 -16.96 52.10 66.29
N TYR A 390 -16.96 50.76 66.22
CA TYR A 390 -18.21 49.98 66.24
C TYR A 390 -18.98 50.13 67.56
N ASP A 391 -18.30 50.02 68.70
CA ASP A 391 -18.90 50.14 70.03
C ASP A 391 -19.49 51.55 70.22
N GLU A 392 -18.82 52.59 69.73
CA GLU A 392 -19.30 53.97 69.73
C GLU A 392 -20.54 54.13 68.83
N ALA A 393 -20.54 53.54 67.63
CA ALA A 393 -21.73 53.52 66.77
C ALA A 393 -22.94 52.84 67.43
N GLN A 394 -22.73 51.82 68.27
CA GLN A 394 -23.83 51.15 68.98
C GLN A 394 -24.41 51.99 70.11
N LYS A 395 -23.62 52.89 70.72
CA LYS A 395 -24.09 53.81 71.77
C LYS A 395 -24.93 54.97 71.23
N ILE A 396 -24.97 55.19 69.91
CA ILE A 396 -25.79 56.25 69.30
C ILE A 396 -27.20 55.71 69.02
N PHE A 397 -28.19 56.16 69.80
CA PHE A 397 -29.58 55.71 69.69
C PHE A 397 -30.43 56.53 68.70
N PHE A 398 -30.04 57.78 68.41
CA PHE A 398 -30.79 58.63 67.47
C PHE A 398 -30.45 58.28 66.02
N LYS A 399 -31.46 57.85 65.24
CA LYS A 399 -31.27 57.26 63.90
C LYS A 399 -30.49 58.16 62.92
N ALA A 400 -30.79 59.46 62.88
CA ALA A 400 -30.10 60.38 61.95
C ALA A 400 -28.60 60.53 62.31
N ARG A 401 -28.30 60.72 63.59
CA ARG A 401 -26.93 60.85 64.10
C ARG A 401 -26.13 59.55 63.99
N LYS A 402 -26.79 58.39 64.15
CA LYS A 402 -26.17 57.08 63.92
C LYS A 402 -25.78 56.92 62.46
N LYS A 403 -26.63 57.34 61.53
CA LYS A 403 -26.35 57.29 60.10
C LYS A 403 -25.18 58.19 59.70
N GLU A 404 -25.15 59.43 60.19
CA GLU A 404 -24.01 60.34 59.97
C GLU A 404 -22.69 59.78 60.49
N PHE A 405 -22.67 59.19 61.69
CA PHE A 405 -21.50 58.52 62.24
C PHE A 405 -21.08 57.30 61.40
N GLN A 406 -22.06 56.49 60.97
CA GLN A 406 -21.80 55.33 60.12
C GLN A 406 -21.24 55.71 58.75
N ASP A 407 -21.68 56.83 58.17
CA ASP A 407 -21.17 57.33 56.89
C ASP A 407 -19.76 57.90 57.04
N ALA A 408 -19.46 58.61 58.14
CA ALA A 408 -18.13 59.15 58.44
C ALA A 408 -17.08 58.05 58.71
N TYR A 409 -17.45 56.97 59.39
CA TYR A 409 -16.57 55.84 59.75
C TYR A 409 -16.87 54.57 58.95
N LYS A 410 -17.42 54.73 57.75
CA LYS A 410 -17.91 53.63 56.90
C LYS A 410 -16.82 52.60 56.59
N SER A 411 -15.59 53.05 56.37
CA SER A 411 -14.45 52.20 56.05
C SER A 411 -14.08 51.30 57.22
N GLU A 412 -13.98 51.87 58.42
CA GLU A 412 -13.62 51.22 59.67
C GLU A 412 -14.69 50.22 60.11
N LEU A 413 -15.97 50.59 60.00
CA LEU A 413 -17.10 49.72 60.29
C LEU A 413 -17.19 48.55 59.30
N ASN A 414 -16.95 48.78 58.01
CA ASN A 414 -16.92 47.70 57.02
C ASN A 414 -15.80 46.69 57.30
N LYS A 415 -14.61 47.17 57.69
CA LYS A 415 -13.49 46.31 58.10
C LYS A 415 -13.86 45.48 59.34
N PHE A 416 -14.49 46.10 60.34
CA PHE A 416 -14.99 45.42 61.53
C PHE A 416 -16.00 44.32 61.21
N TYR A 417 -17.02 44.61 60.39
CA TYR A 417 -18.03 43.61 60.01
C TYR A 417 -17.44 42.46 59.20
N LYS A 418 -16.47 42.74 58.33
CA LYS A 418 -15.77 41.71 57.56
C LYS A 418 -14.93 40.80 58.47
N ALA A 419 -14.22 41.38 59.43
CA ALA A 419 -13.47 40.65 60.45
C ALA A 419 -14.39 39.74 61.28
N ARG A 420 -15.53 40.27 61.74
CA ARG A 420 -16.54 39.51 62.51
C ARG A 420 -17.10 38.33 61.72
N ARG A 421 -17.45 38.52 60.45
CA ARG A 421 -17.97 37.44 59.58
C ARG A 421 -16.99 36.27 59.46
N VAL A 422 -15.70 36.55 59.30
CA VAL A 422 -14.65 35.51 59.18
C VAL A 422 -14.49 34.71 60.48
N LEU A 423 -14.68 35.35 61.64
CA LEU A 423 -14.67 34.68 62.94
C LEU A 423 -15.92 33.80 63.13
N ASP A 424 -17.10 34.31 62.79
CA ASP A 424 -18.37 33.58 62.86
C ASP A 424 -18.35 32.33 61.94
N GLU A 425 -17.83 32.46 60.71
CA GLU A 425 -17.69 31.35 59.75
C GLU A 425 -16.75 30.23 60.26
N GLN A 426 -15.85 30.54 61.20
CA GLN A 426 -14.90 29.59 61.78
C GLN A 426 -15.39 29.02 63.13
N GLY A 427 -16.63 29.33 63.53
CA GLY A 427 -17.22 28.85 64.78
C GLY A 427 -16.55 29.40 66.04
N ILE A 428 -15.81 30.53 65.91
CA ILE A 428 -15.24 31.24 67.04
C ILE A 428 -16.35 32.14 67.59
N GLU A 429 -17.23 31.57 68.42
CA GLU A 429 -18.21 32.34 69.20
C GLU A 429 -17.51 33.36 70.10
N GLU A 430 -18.22 34.41 70.51
CA GLU A 430 -17.77 35.62 71.21
C GLU A 430 -16.81 35.37 72.40
N ILE A 431 -15.58 35.00 72.08
CA ILE A 431 -14.43 34.88 72.96
C ILE A 431 -13.53 36.03 72.55
N SER A 432 -13.10 36.85 73.51
CA SER A 432 -12.23 38.02 73.36
C SER A 432 -11.29 37.91 72.13
N PHE A 433 -11.17 38.99 71.33
CA PHE A 433 -10.22 39.12 70.23
C PHE A 433 -8.82 38.59 70.55
N ASP A 434 -8.36 38.78 71.79
CA ASP A 434 -7.07 38.26 72.27
C ASP A 434 -6.97 36.74 72.13
N THR A 435 -8.10 36.03 72.22
CA THR A 435 -8.18 34.58 72.07
C THR A 435 -8.16 34.16 70.60
N ALA A 436 -8.77 34.92 69.69
CA ALA A 436 -8.69 34.67 68.25
C ALA A 436 -7.30 35.00 67.68
N GLU A 437 -6.72 36.14 68.09
CA GLU A 437 -5.34 36.55 67.78
C GLU A 437 -4.35 35.48 68.27
N LYS A 438 -4.51 35.03 69.53
CA LYS A 438 -3.72 33.93 70.11
C LYS A 438 -3.91 32.62 69.34
N TYR A 439 -5.14 32.21 69.07
CA TYR A 439 -5.45 30.97 68.34
C TYR A 439 -4.81 30.93 66.95
N TRP A 440 -4.96 31.99 66.16
CA TRP A 440 -4.35 32.04 64.83
C TRP A 440 -2.83 32.13 64.90
N THR A 441 -2.28 32.88 65.86
CA THR A 441 -0.81 32.96 66.04
C THR A 441 -0.22 31.60 66.39
N GLU A 442 -0.84 30.88 67.32
CA GLU A 442 -0.46 29.50 67.69
C GLU A 442 -0.62 28.54 66.50
N LYS A 443 -1.72 28.64 65.74
CA LYS A 443 -1.96 27.79 64.58
C LYS A 443 -1.02 28.08 63.41
N ILE A 444 -0.67 29.35 63.18
CA ILE A 444 0.34 29.78 62.20
C ILE A 444 1.70 29.21 62.59
N ALA A 445 2.09 29.30 63.87
CA ALA A 445 3.36 28.75 64.35
C ALA A 445 3.41 27.22 64.16
N SER A 446 2.35 26.52 64.55
CA SER A 446 2.21 25.06 64.35
C SER A 446 2.26 24.68 62.87
N LEU A 447 1.54 25.36 61.99
CA LEU A 447 1.57 25.09 60.55
C LEU A 447 2.94 25.36 59.93
N LYS A 448 3.67 26.39 60.38
CA LYS A 448 5.04 26.67 59.90
C LYS A 448 5.99 25.53 60.24
N GLU A 449 5.93 24.99 61.45
CA GLU A 449 6.78 23.86 61.84
C GLU A 449 6.36 22.57 61.11
N GLU A 450 5.07 22.28 60.99
CA GLU A 450 4.57 21.12 60.24
C GLU A 450 4.97 21.17 58.75
N ILE A 451 4.86 22.35 58.11
CA ILE A 451 5.31 22.55 56.72
C ILE A 451 6.81 22.31 56.60
N LYS A 452 7.60 22.80 57.56
CA LYS A 452 9.06 22.63 57.56
C LYS A 452 9.43 21.15 57.66
N GLU A 453 8.90 20.44 58.66
CA GLU A 453 9.15 19.01 58.86
C GLU A 453 8.72 18.16 57.65
N GLU A 454 7.51 18.36 57.11
CA GLU A 454 7.05 17.61 55.95
C GLU A 454 7.86 17.96 54.69
N SER A 455 8.25 19.23 54.52
CA SER A 455 9.11 19.61 53.39
C SER A 455 10.51 19.02 53.47
N GLU A 456 11.07 18.84 54.67
CA GLU A 456 12.35 18.16 54.89
C GLU A 456 12.26 16.66 54.61
N LYS A 457 11.12 16.03 54.96
CA LYS A 457 10.84 14.63 54.61
C LYS A 457 10.70 14.43 53.10
N VAL A 458 10.05 15.35 52.40
CA VAL A 458 9.93 15.29 50.93
C VAL A 458 11.29 15.48 50.26
N LYS A 459 12.12 16.41 50.74
CA LYS A 459 13.49 16.61 50.23
C LYS A 459 14.39 15.41 50.44
N SER A 460 14.24 14.69 51.56
CA SER A 460 15.01 13.46 51.85
C SER A 460 14.33 12.18 51.35
N SER A 461 13.29 12.29 50.52
CA SER A 461 12.57 11.12 50.00
C SER A 461 13.32 10.45 48.85
N PRO A 462 13.24 9.12 48.72
CA PRO A 462 13.85 8.40 47.59
C PRO A 462 13.38 8.89 46.22
N ILE A 463 12.13 9.37 46.12
CA ILE A 463 11.56 9.90 44.88
C ILE A 463 12.25 11.21 44.50
N ASN A 464 12.60 12.07 45.46
CA ASN A 464 13.35 13.29 45.20
C ASN A 464 14.78 12.96 44.70
N ASP A 465 15.45 11.98 45.32
CA ASP A 465 16.76 11.51 44.87
C ASP A 465 16.73 10.96 43.43
N GLU A 466 15.67 10.22 43.07
CA GLU A 466 15.45 9.72 41.70
C GLU A 466 15.25 10.86 40.69
N VAL A 467 14.46 11.89 41.04
CA VAL A 467 14.28 13.08 40.19
C VAL A 467 15.59 13.83 40.00
N GLU A 468 16.37 14.05 41.07
CA GLU A 468 17.67 14.71 40.98
C GLU A 468 18.68 13.91 40.13
N LEU A 469 18.65 12.58 40.20
CA LEU A 469 19.51 11.74 39.37
C LEU A 469 19.12 11.81 37.89
N LEU A 470 17.81 11.77 37.60
CA LEU A 470 17.28 11.91 36.24
C LEU A 470 17.56 13.27 35.62
N GLU A 471 17.47 14.36 36.39
CA GLU A 471 17.82 15.70 35.92
C GLU A 471 19.30 15.77 35.53
N LYS A 472 20.19 15.17 36.33
CA LYS A 472 21.63 15.11 35.98
C LYS A 472 21.90 14.24 34.74
N ILE A 473 21.14 13.16 34.54
CA ILE A 473 21.21 12.36 33.30
C ILE A 473 20.79 13.23 32.11
N LYS A 474 19.69 13.99 32.25
CA LYS A 474 19.22 14.92 31.22
C LYS A 474 20.29 15.96 30.88
N ASP A 475 20.91 16.59 31.88
CA ASP A 475 21.98 17.58 31.66
C ASP A 475 23.15 16.99 30.84
N ALA A 476 23.53 15.75 31.12
CA ALA A 476 24.59 15.05 30.40
C ALA A 476 24.20 14.76 28.94
N VAL A 477 22.95 14.37 28.70
CA VAL A 477 22.40 14.14 27.35
C VAL A 477 22.30 15.45 26.56
N ASP A 478 21.75 16.51 27.16
CA ASP A 478 21.63 17.84 26.55
C ASP A 478 23.02 18.38 26.14
N PHE A 479 24.04 18.18 26.99
CA PHE A 479 25.42 18.53 26.67
C PHE A 479 25.95 17.78 25.44
N ALA A 480 25.78 16.45 25.39
CA ALA A 480 26.26 15.62 24.29
C ALA A 480 25.56 15.95 22.96
N ILE A 481 24.24 16.17 22.99
CA ILE A 481 23.45 16.60 21.83
C ILE A 481 23.96 17.96 21.32
N LYS A 482 24.17 18.93 22.22
CA LYS A 482 24.68 20.26 21.85
C LYS A 482 26.10 20.21 21.26
N LYS A 483 26.94 19.30 21.75
CA LYS A 483 28.31 19.10 21.25
C LYS A 483 28.34 18.46 19.85
N ASN A 484 27.47 17.49 19.58
CA ASN A 484 27.45 16.74 18.33
C ASN A 484 26.62 17.42 17.21
N GLY A 485 25.72 18.36 17.57
CA GLY A 485 24.82 19.05 16.63
C GLY A 485 25.40 20.23 15.84
N GLY A 486 26.67 20.61 16.05
CA GLY A 486 27.45 21.56 15.23
C GLY A 486 26.78 22.88 14.79
N GLY A 487 27.15 24.00 15.43
CA GLY A 487 27.10 25.33 14.79
C GLY A 487 26.95 26.54 15.73
N ASP A 488 27.98 27.39 15.73
CA ASP A 488 28.02 28.85 15.99
C ASP A 488 27.34 29.45 17.24
N GLY A 489 28.14 30.17 18.04
CA GLY A 489 27.64 31.28 18.86
C GLY A 489 28.17 31.35 20.29
N ASP A 490 29.25 32.10 20.45
CA ASP A 490 29.74 32.79 21.65
C ASP A 490 30.07 32.00 22.94
N SER A 491 31.36 32.09 23.24
CA SER A 491 31.88 32.21 24.59
C SER A 491 31.15 33.29 25.37
N ASP A 492 30.64 32.97 26.55
CA ASP A 492 30.84 33.88 27.68
C ASP A 492 30.97 33.12 29.00
N GLY A 493 31.83 33.69 29.85
CA GLY A 493 32.28 33.14 31.12
C GLY A 493 31.19 33.07 32.18
N GLY A 494 31.48 32.27 33.22
CA GLY A 494 30.53 31.97 34.27
C GLY A 494 30.21 33.12 35.23
N SER A 495 29.19 32.90 36.07
CA SER A 495 29.19 33.34 37.46
C SER A 495 28.09 32.60 38.26
N GLU A 496 28.39 32.39 39.53
CA GLU A 496 27.52 31.82 40.56
C GLU A 496 26.30 32.73 40.88
N GLY A 497 25.17 32.08 41.20
CA GLY A 497 24.22 32.43 42.26
C GLY A 497 23.54 33.81 42.32
N ALA A 498 22.20 33.83 42.23
CA ALA A 498 21.33 34.52 43.19
C ALA A 498 19.84 34.31 42.88
N ALA A 499 19.07 34.07 43.94
CA ALA A 499 17.62 34.03 43.95
C ALA A 499 17.00 35.42 43.65
N GLY A 500 15.81 35.43 43.03
CA GLY A 500 15.03 36.65 42.84
C GLY A 500 13.73 36.41 42.08
N GLY A 501 12.72 35.89 42.78
CA GLY A 501 11.37 35.76 42.25
C GLY A 501 10.65 37.12 42.18
N GLY A 502 10.04 37.38 41.03
CA GLY A 502 9.11 38.48 40.82
C GLY A 502 8.12 38.12 39.72
N ALA A 503 7.01 37.47 40.07
CA ALA A 503 5.87 37.27 39.18
C ALA A 503 4.69 38.10 39.68
N VAL A 504 4.37 39.12 38.89
CA VAL A 504 3.13 39.89 38.95
C VAL A 504 1.96 38.97 38.61
N SER A 505 0.94 38.99 39.45
CA SER A 505 -0.34 38.29 39.27
C SER A 505 -1.26 39.07 38.33
N VAL A 506 -1.82 38.39 37.32
CA VAL A 506 -3.07 38.78 36.63
C VAL A 506 -4.00 37.55 36.58
N PRO A 507 -5.30 37.69 36.85
CA PRO A 507 -6.12 36.57 37.30
C PRO A 507 -6.79 35.76 36.18
N VAL A 508 -7.03 34.51 36.56
CA VAL A 508 -7.86 33.43 36.00
C VAL A 508 -9.08 33.89 35.19
N LYS A 509 -9.27 33.27 34.01
CA LYS A 509 -10.60 32.90 33.46
C LYS A 509 -10.55 31.48 32.89
N GLU A 510 -11.27 30.57 33.55
CA GLU A 510 -11.33 29.13 33.30
C GLU A 510 -11.99 28.73 31.96
N ASP A 511 -12.58 29.64 31.20
CA ASP A 511 -13.20 29.33 29.90
C ASP A 511 -12.20 29.17 28.74
N LYS A 512 -10.92 29.54 28.91
CA LYS A 512 -9.90 29.40 27.86
C LYS A 512 -9.34 27.99 27.71
N LYS A 513 -9.36 27.15 28.76
CA LYS A 513 -8.80 25.79 28.69
C LYS A 513 -9.64 24.85 27.83
N GLN A 514 -10.97 24.90 27.91
CA GLN A 514 -11.83 24.09 27.01
C GLN A 514 -11.79 24.58 25.57
N THR A 515 -11.63 25.89 25.36
CA THR A 515 -11.51 26.48 24.01
C THR A 515 -10.14 26.18 23.38
N GLN A 516 -9.05 26.18 24.17
CA GLN A 516 -7.70 25.80 23.70
C GLN A 516 -7.58 24.30 23.44
N VAL A 517 -8.20 23.43 24.24
CA VAL A 517 -8.20 21.99 23.99
C VAL A 517 -9.00 21.65 22.73
N LYS A 518 -10.16 22.30 22.51
CA LYS A 518 -10.92 22.15 21.26
C LYS A 518 -10.16 22.71 20.06
N ALA A 519 -9.50 23.86 20.19
CA ALA A 519 -8.68 24.43 19.12
C ALA A 519 -7.46 23.55 18.78
N ALA A 520 -6.81 22.93 19.77
CA ALA A 520 -5.70 22.00 19.57
C ALA A 520 -6.16 20.69 18.93
N GLN A 521 -7.34 20.17 19.30
CA GLN A 521 -7.94 18.99 18.67
C GLN A 521 -8.39 19.27 17.23
N GLU A 522 -8.91 20.47 16.94
CA GLU A 522 -9.26 20.92 15.59
C GLU A 522 -8.00 21.09 14.72
N GLN A 523 -6.93 21.67 15.27
CA GLN A 523 -5.63 21.76 14.59
C GLN A 523 -5.01 20.39 14.33
N ALA A 524 -5.09 19.45 15.28
CA ALA A 524 -4.62 18.09 15.08
C ALA A 524 -5.39 17.38 13.95
N ARG A 525 -6.72 17.53 13.92
CA ARG A 525 -7.57 17.00 12.84
C ARG A 525 -7.29 17.65 11.49
N GLN A 526 -7.10 18.96 11.43
CA GLN A 526 -6.70 19.65 10.20
C GLN A 526 -5.31 19.21 9.73
N THR A 527 -4.38 18.95 10.66
CA THR A 527 -3.03 18.45 10.33
C THR A 527 -3.08 17.02 9.80
N GLU A 528 -3.89 16.14 10.40
CA GLU A 528 -4.14 14.79 9.86
C GLU A 528 -4.82 14.83 8.49
N GLN A 529 -5.79 15.72 8.29
CA GLN A 529 -6.48 15.86 7.02
C GLN A 529 -5.56 16.42 5.92
N ILE A 530 -4.68 17.36 6.25
CA ILE A 530 -3.64 17.88 5.35
C ILE A 530 -2.59 16.80 5.05
N ASN A 531 -2.18 16.00 6.04
CA ASN A 531 -1.26 14.87 5.82
C ASN A 531 -1.89 13.75 4.99
N SER A 532 -3.17 13.47 5.21
CA SER A 532 -3.98 12.55 4.38
C SER A 532 -4.10 13.04 2.94
N GLN A 533 -4.38 14.34 2.74
CA GLN A 533 -4.43 14.97 1.42
C GLN A 533 -3.05 15.00 0.75
N ARG A 534 -1.97 15.26 1.51
CA ARG A 534 -0.58 15.17 1.02
C ARG A 534 -0.22 13.75 0.62
N GLN A 535 -0.55 12.73 1.41
CA GLN A 535 -0.35 11.33 1.04
C GLN A 535 -1.18 10.93 -0.20
N ALA A 536 -2.44 11.36 -0.29
CA ALA A 536 -3.25 11.11 -1.48
C ALA A 536 -2.69 11.82 -2.73
N HIS A 537 -2.14 13.01 -2.56
CA HIS A 537 -1.52 13.79 -3.64
C HIS A 537 -0.12 13.25 -4.01
N GLU A 538 0.65 12.70 -3.06
CA GLU A 538 1.91 11.96 -3.31
C GLU A 538 1.63 10.64 -4.04
N VAL A 539 0.58 9.92 -3.65
CA VAL A 539 0.16 8.68 -4.33
C VAL A 539 -0.32 8.97 -5.75
N GLN A 540 -1.09 10.05 -5.95
CA GLN A 540 -1.48 10.49 -7.29
C GLN A 540 -0.30 11.03 -8.11
N SER A 541 0.62 11.80 -7.52
CA SER A 541 1.79 12.31 -8.26
C SER A 541 2.74 11.18 -8.63
N HIS A 542 2.96 10.20 -7.75
CA HIS A 542 3.74 9.00 -8.08
C HIS A 542 3.07 8.12 -9.14
N ASP A 543 1.74 7.98 -9.16
CA ASP A 543 1.05 7.24 -10.22
C ASP A 543 1.10 7.99 -11.57
N THR A 544 1.06 9.33 -11.54
CA THR A 544 1.18 10.16 -12.74
C THR A 544 2.62 10.17 -13.27
N GLU A 545 3.63 10.29 -12.41
CA GLU A 545 5.05 10.18 -12.74
C GLU A 545 5.41 8.79 -13.24
N ARG A 546 4.87 7.72 -12.65
CA ARG A 546 5.00 6.34 -13.16
C ARG A 546 4.39 6.19 -14.55
N ARG A 547 3.21 6.78 -14.82
CA ARG A 547 2.58 6.75 -16.16
C ARG A 547 3.35 7.55 -17.20
N VAL A 548 3.91 8.72 -16.84
CA VAL A 548 4.74 9.54 -17.73
C VAL A 548 6.08 8.85 -18.01
N SER A 549 6.71 8.28 -16.98
CA SER A 549 7.92 7.46 -17.09
C SER A 549 7.70 6.21 -17.95
N MET A 550 6.57 5.51 -17.78
CA MET A 550 6.20 4.37 -18.63
C MET A 550 5.97 4.76 -20.09
N LYS A 551 5.28 5.88 -20.36
CA LYS A 551 5.10 6.37 -21.74
C LYS A 551 6.42 6.76 -22.40
N LYS A 552 7.34 7.37 -21.65
CA LYS A 552 8.68 7.74 -22.12
C LYS A 552 9.54 6.49 -22.39
N ASN A 553 9.54 5.52 -21.47
CA ASN A 553 10.20 4.22 -21.64
C ASN A 553 9.62 3.41 -22.82
N LEU A 554 8.32 3.50 -23.08
CA LEU A 554 7.69 2.83 -24.23
C LEU A 554 8.09 3.49 -25.56
N ALA A 555 8.21 4.81 -25.59
CA ALA A 555 8.70 5.53 -26.77
C ALA A 555 10.17 5.20 -27.06
N GLU A 556 11.01 5.18 -26.02
CA GLU A 556 12.43 4.79 -26.14
C GLU A 556 12.59 3.31 -26.55
N LYS A 557 11.80 2.39 -25.98
CA LYS A 557 11.77 0.97 -26.39
C LYS A 557 11.30 0.80 -27.84
N LYS A 558 10.29 1.56 -28.30
CA LYS A 558 9.84 1.52 -29.71
C LYS A 558 10.91 2.03 -30.67
N VAL A 559 11.65 3.07 -30.30
CA VAL A 559 12.77 3.58 -31.10
C VAL A 559 13.89 2.56 -31.20
N ILE A 560 14.25 1.88 -30.10
CA ILE A 560 15.27 0.82 -30.11
C ILE A 560 14.82 -0.37 -30.99
N VAL A 561 13.56 -0.77 -30.89
CA VAL A 561 13.00 -1.87 -31.71
C VAL A 561 12.95 -1.50 -33.19
N GLU A 562 12.55 -0.28 -33.55
CA GLU A 562 12.55 0.15 -34.95
C GLU A 562 13.96 0.34 -35.51
N LYS A 563 14.89 0.90 -34.73
CA LYS A 563 16.29 1.02 -35.14
C LYS A 563 16.94 -0.35 -35.37
N TYR A 564 16.62 -1.33 -34.51
CA TYR A 564 17.05 -2.72 -34.67
C TYR A 564 16.41 -3.39 -35.90
N LYS A 565 15.12 -3.14 -36.17
CA LYS A 565 14.45 -3.64 -37.38
C LYS A 565 15.06 -3.04 -38.65
N GLU A 566 15.34 -1.74 -38.68
CA GLU A 566 15.95 -1.06 -39.84
C GLU A 566 17.37 -1.59 -40.12
N GLU A 567 18.21 -1.69 -39.09
CA GLU A 567 19.59 -2.20 -39.21
C GLU A 567 19.63 -3.65 -39.72
N HIS A 568 18.67 -4.50 -39.32
CA HIS A 568 18.65 -5.90 -39.73
C HIS A 568 17.82 -6.20 -40.98
N TYR A 569 16.85 -5.35 -41.35
CA TYR A 569 16.18 -5.44 -42.65
C TYR A 569 17.16 -5.15 -43.79
N GLN A 570 18.08 -4.20 -43.59
CA GLN A 570 19.19 -3.92 -44.50
C GLN A 570 20.09 -5.16 -44.71
N GLN A 571 20.46 -5.86 -43.64
CA GLN A 571 21.28 -7.08 -43.71
C GLN A 571 20.56 -8.25 -44.40
N GLY A 572 19.25 -8.45 -44.14
CA GLY A 572 18.46 -9.48 -44.79
C GLY A 572 18.26 -9.26 -46.30
N THR A 573 18.22 -7.99 -46.73
CA THR A 573 18.12 -7.61 -48.15
C THR A 573 19.45 -7.82 -48.87
N ILE A 574 20.57 -7.53 -48.22
CA ILE A 574 21.94 -7.80 -48.71
C ILE A 574 22.18 -9.31 -48.88
N GLN A 575 21.71 -10.14 -47.94
CA GLN A 575 21.85 -11.60 -48.01
C GLN A 575 20.96 -12.21 -49.10
N LYS A 576 19.75 -11.68 -49.32
CA LYS A 576 18.87 -12.08 -50.43
C LYS A 576 19.48 -11.78 -51.80
N ASN A 577 20.16 -10.64 -51.95
CA ASN A 577 20.82 -10.27 -53.20
C ASN A 577 22.06 -11.14 -53.45
N LYS A 578 22.88 -11.43 -52.43
CA LYS A 578 24.02 -12.38 -52.54
C LYS A 578 23.59 -13.79 -52.95
N ASN A 579 22.50 -14.32 -52.38
CA ASN A 579 21.98 -15.64 -52.74
C ASN A 579 21.34 -15.66 -54.14
N ARG A 580 20.91 -14.51 -54.68
CA ARG A 580 20.33 -14.40 -56.03
C ARG A 580 21.41 -14.36 -57.10
N ASP A 581 22.58 -13.78 -56.79
CA ASP A 581 23.75 -13.75 -57.67
C ASP A 581 24.50 -15.10 -57.71
N GLN A 582 24.55 -15.84 -56.61
CA GLN A 582 25.14 -17.20 -56.57
C GLN A 582 24.30 -18.27 -57.30
N ASN A 583 23.01 -18.04 -57.52
CA ASN A 583 22.14 -18.94 -58.30
C ASN A 583 22.09 -18.57 -59.79
N ARG A 584 22.84 -17.55 -60.23
CA ARG A 584 22.93 -17.11 -61.64
C ARG A 584 24.31 -17.32 -62.26
N SER A 585 25.29 -17.80 -61.50
CA SER A 585 26.64 -18.15 -61.96
C SER A 585 26.79 -19.64 -62.23
#